data_AF-K7LYT1-F1
#
_entry.id   AF-K7LYT1-F1
#
_cell.length_a   1.000
_cell.length_b   1.000
_cell.length_c   1.000
_cell.angle_alpha   90.00
_cell.angle_beta   90.00
_cell.angle_gamma   90.00
#
_symmetry.space_group_name_H-M   'P 1'
#
loop_
_entity.id
_entity.type
_entity.pdbx_description
1 polymer ?
#
loop_
_entity_poly.entity_id
_entity_poly.type
_entity_poly.pdbx_seq_one_letter_code
_entity_poly.pdbx_strand_id
1 'polypeptide(L)'
;MGSNNRGNSKEFLELIKSKPVLVFIHNEKPIAKSHVIVEYIDETWKNNPILPSDPYQRALAHFWSKFIDDKMKDKKFFGGEEIGLVDIVVVYTAFWVPVVQEIAGLELFTSEKFPKLHNWSQEFLNHPIVKESLPPRDLVFTFFKGLYESLFGSK
;
A
#
# COMPACT_ATOMS: atom_id res chain seq x y z
N MET A 1 20.62 -15.56 30.25
CA MET A 1 21.14 -16.22 29.03
C MET A 1 20.95 -15.27 27.85
N GLY A 2 22.01 -14.58 27.43
CA GLY A 2 21.96 -13.64 26.30
C GLY A 2 22.34 -14.34 25.00
N SER A 3 21.35 -14.80 24.24
CA SER A 3 21.56 -15.44 22.94
C SER A 3 21.64 -14.40 21.82
N ASN A 4 22.87 -14.06 21.45
CA ASN A 4 23.39 -13.98 20.07
C ASN A 4 22.49 -13.44 18.93
N ASN A 5 21.91 -12.23 19.05
CA ASN A 5 21.21 -11.55 17.95
C ASN A 5 22.12 -10.72 17.01
N ARG A 6 23.45 -10.76 17.18
CA ARG A 6 24.39 -9.92 16.38
C ARG A 6 24.58 -10.39 14.93
N GLY A 7 24.31 -11.67 14.62
CA GLY A 7 24.40 -12.18 13.25
C GLY A 7 23.29 -11.62 12.34
N ASN A 8 22.06 -11.56 12.86
CA ASN A 8 20.89 -11.16 12.11
C ASN A 8 20.91 -9.67 11.72
N SER A 9 21.59 -8.83 12.50
CA SER A 9 21.63 -7.38 12.24
C SER A 9 22.51 -7.01 11.04
N LYS A 10 23.66 -7.68 10.81
CA LYS A 10 24.53 -7.32 9.67
C LYS A 10 23.92 -7.69 8.33
N GLU A 11 23.42 -8.92 8.21
CA GLU A 11 22.74 -9.40 7.00
C GLU A 11 21.51 -8.56 6.68
N PHE A 12 20.73 -8.19 7.71
CA PHE A 12 19.62 -7.26 7.55
C PHE A 12 20.07 -5.88 7.03
N LEU A 13 21.13 -5.31 7.60
CA LEU A 13 21.67 -4.02 7.16
C LEU A 13 22.24 -4.07 5.73
N GLU A 14 22.79 -5.20 5.30
CA GLU A 14 23.23 -5.41 3.92
C GLU A 14 22.04 -5.53 2.97
N LEU A 15 20.98 -6.24 3.38
CA LEU A 15 19.75 -6.37 2.60
C LEU A 15 19.14 -5.01 2.29
N ILE A 16 18.95 -4.15 3.30
CA ILE A 16 18.36 -2.81 3.13
C ILE A 16 19.24 -1.87 2.29
N LYS A 17 20.56 -2.06 2.29
CA LYS A 17 21.49 -1.29 1.45
C LYS A 17 21.44 -1.75 -0.01
N SER A 18 21.26 -3.05 -0.23
CA SER A 18 21.31 -3.64 -1.57
C SER A 18 20.03 -3.40 -2.40
N LYS A 19 18.88 -3.19 -1.73
CA LYS A 19 17.57 -3.02 -2.38
C LYS A 19 16.74 -2.00 -1.60
N PRO A 20 16.14 -0.99 -2.26
CA PRO A 20 15.19 -0.09 -1.59
C PRO A 20 13.96 -0.90 -1.19
N VAL A 21 13.93 -1.33 0.06
CA VAL A 21 12.81 -2.07 0.66
C VAL A 21 12.22 -1.22 1.77
N LEU A 22 10.90 -1.28 1.94
CA LEU A 22 10.26 -0.67 3.09
C LEU A 22 10.83 -1.29 4.37
N VAL A 23 11.23 -0.43 5.30
CA VAL A 23 11.70 -0.79 6.64
C VAL A 23 10.82 -0.10 7.67
N PHE A 24 10.26 -0.87 8.59
CA PHE A 24 9.56 -0.40 9.77
C PHE A 24 10.46 -0.58 10.99
N ILE A 25 10.63 0.46 11.81
CA ILE A 25 11.45 0.41 13.02
C ILE A 25 10.52 0.54 14.23
N HIS A 26 10.47 -0.50 15.06
CA HIS A 26 9.73 -0.50 16.31
C HIS A 26 10.64 -0.96 17.46
N ASN A 27 10.76 -0.14 18.51
CA ASN A 27 11.66 -0.38 19.65
C ASN A 27 13.10 -0.70 19.23
N GLU A 28 13.67 0.15 18.36
CA GLU A 28 15.03 0.03 17.81
C GLU A 28 15.29 -1.26 17.00
N LYS A 29 14.24 -2.03 16.72
CA LYS A 29 14.32 -3.26 15.92
C LYS A 29 13.76 -2.99 14.54
N PRO A 30 14.60 -3.06 13.49
CA PRO A 30 14.13 -2.87 12.14
C PRO A 30 13.50 -4.17 11.60
N ILE A 31 12.42 -4.01 10.83
CA ILE A 31 11.65 -5.06 10.17
C ILE A 31 11.54 -4.65 8.70
N ALA A 32 11.91 -5.53 7.77
CA ALA A 32 11.89 -5.23 6.34
C ALA A 32 10.89 -6.14 5.61
N LYS A 33 10.50 -5.70 4.41
CA LYS A 33 9.49 -6.30 3.51
C LYS A 33 8.07 -5.99 3.97
N SER A 34 7.28 -5.41 3.06
CA SER A 34 5.92 -4.95 3.33
C SER A 34 5.01 -6.01 3.95
N HIS A 35 5.00 -7.24 3.44
CA HIS A 35 4.18 -8.32 4.01
C HIS A 35 4.58 -8.69 5.44
N VAL A 36 5.87 -8.71 5.76
CA VAL A 36 6.36 -8.97 7.13
C VAL A 36 6.01 -7.81 8.06
N ILE A 37 6.10 -6.57 7.57
CA ILE A 37 5.72 -5.37 8.33
C ILE A 37 4.23 -5.39 8.65
N VAL A 38 3.37 -5.72 7.69
CA VAL A 38 1.91 -5.81 7.91
C VAL A 38 1.57 -6.86 8.96
N GLU A 39 2.16 -8.05 8.86
CA GLU A 39 1.97 -9.12 9.86
C GLU A 39 2.46 -8.68 11.24
N TYR A 40 3.63 -8.04 11.31
CA TYR A 40 4.16 -7.52 12.56
C TYR A 40 3.23 -6.48 13.21
N ILE A 41 2.68 -5.56 12.42
CA ILE A 41 1.73 -4.55 12.91
C ILE A 41 0.44 -5.22 13.38
N ASP A 42 -0.11 -6.15 12.59
CA ASP A 42 -1.32 -6.92 12.94
C ASP A 42 -1.12 -7.78 14.21
N GLU A 43 0.10 -8.26 14.44
CA GLU A 43 0.49 -9.00 15.64
C GLU A 43 0.73 -8.11 16.85
N THR A 44 1.21 -6.88 16.66
CA THR A 44 1.55 -5.97 17.74
C THR A 44 0.34 -5.20 18.28
N TRP A 45 -0.56 -4.73 17.40
CA TRP A 45 -1.71 -3.89 17.78
C TRP A 45 -3.05 -4.59 17.52
N LYS A 46 -3.39 -5.55 18.39
CA LYS A 46 -4.60 -6.39 18.27
C LYS A 46 -5.95 -5.66 18.30
N ASN A 47 -5.97 -4.41 18.74
CA ASN A 47 -7.22 -3.63 18.81
C ASN A 47 -7.71 -3.14 17.44
N ASN A 48 -6.83 -3.09 16.43
CA ASN A 48 -7.15 -2.64 15.07
C ASN A 48 -6.55 -3.61 14.05
N PRO A 49 -7.14 -4.81 13.87
CA PRO A 49 -6.59 -5.82 12.97
C PRO A 49 -6.62 -5.34 11.51
N ILE A 50 -5.48 -5.49 10.83
CA ILE A 50 -5.32 -5.27 9.39
C ILE A 50 -5.77 -6.51 8.62
N LEU A 51 -5.50 -7.70 9.14
CA LEU A 51 -5.80 -8.97 8.47
C LEU A 51 -7.07 -9.64 9.01
N PRO A 52 -7.86 -10.34 8.16
CA PRO A 52 -9.05 -11.06 8.60
C PRO A 52 -8.70 -12.11 9.67
N SER A 53 -9.51 -12.18 10.73
CA SER A 53 -9.32 -13.18 11.79
C SER A 53 -9.61 -14.61 11.33
N ASP A 54 -10.50 -14.78 10.34
CA ASP A 54 -10.77 -16.08 9.72
C ASP A 54 -9.56 -16.58 8.89
N PRO A 55 -9.05 -17.80 9.11
CA PRO A 55 -7.87 -18.30 8.41
C PRO A 55 -8.03 -18.37 6.88
N TYR A 56 -9.22 -18.69 6.39
CA TYR A 56 -9.46 -18.78 4.95
C TYR A 56 -9.45 -17.39 4.30
N GLN A 57 -10.14 -16.41 4.90
CA GLN A 57 -10.09 -15.02 4.46
C GLN A 57 -8.67 -14.42 4.55
N ARG A 58 -7.90 -14.76 5.59
CA ARG A 58 -6.49 -14.36 5.71
C ARG A 58 -5.63 -14.94 4.59
N ALA A 59 -5.80 -16.22 4.28
CA ALA A 59 -5.11 -16.86 3.16
C ALA A 59 -5.48 -16.22 1.81
N LEU A 60 -6.75 -15.87 1.61
CA LEU A 60 -7.19 -15.12 0.43
C LEU A 60 -6.56 -13.72 0.37
N ALA A 61 -6.45 -13.00 1.49
CA ALA A 61 -5.79 -11.70 1.52
C ALA A 61 -4.32 -11.80 1.07
N HIS A 62 -3.59 -12.82 1.54
CA HIS A 62 -2.21 -13.08 1.10
C HIS A 62 -2.13 -13.48 -0.38
N PHE A 63 -3.05 -14.35 -0.81
CA PHE A 63 -3.13 -14.79 -2.20
C PHE A 63 -3.34 -13.60 -3.14
N TRP A 64 -4.30 -12.71 -2.84
CA TRP A 64 -4.57 -11.53 -3.67
C TRP A 64 -3.44 -10.49 -3.61
N SER A 65 -2.81 -10.30 -2.44
CA SER A 65 -1.65 -9.40 -2.31
C SER A 65 -0.50 -9.85 -3.21
N LYS A 66 -0.13 -11.14 -3.14
CA LYS A 66 0.90 -11.73 -4.01
C LYS A 66 0.44 -11.76 -5.47
N PHE A 67 -0.83 -12.10 -5.66
CA PHE A 67 -1.69 -11.86 -6.82
C PHE A 67 -1.25 -10.66 -7.66
N ILE A 68 -1.54 -9.52 -7.05
CA ILE A 68 -1.38 -8.20 -7.62
C ILE A 68 0.10 -7.91 -7.90
N ASP A 69 0.99 -8.19 -6.95
CA ASP A 69 2.44 -7.96 -7.11
C ASP A 69 3.03 -8.75 -8.29
N ASP A 70 2.63 -10.02 -8.42
CA ASP A 70 3.07 -10.90 -9.51
C ASP A 70 2.49 -10.46 -10.87
N LYS A 71 1.23 -10.00 -10.91
CA LYS A 71 0.56 -9.59 -12.16
C LYS A 71 1.08 -8.29 -12.73
N MET A 72 1.56 -7.38 -11.89
CA MET A 72 2.03 -6.06 -12.34
C MET A 72 3.46 -6.05 -12.87
N LYS A 73 4.16 -7.20 -12.92
CA LYS A 73 5.62 -7.21 -13.06
C LYS A 73 6.15 -6.43 -14.26
N ASP A 74 5.55 -6.59 -15.43
CA ASP A 74 6.06 -6.02 -16.70
C ASP A 74 4.92 -5.43 -17.55
N LYS A 75 3.82 -5.01 -16.94
CA LYS A 75 2.62 -4.53 -17.64
C LYS A 75 2.30 -3.09 -17.31
N LYS A 76 1.74 -2.37 -18.29
CA LYS A 76 1.18 -1.03 -18.12
C LYS A 76 -0.08 -1.05 -17.25
N PHE A 77 -0.96 -2.01 -17.53
CA PHE A 77 -2.24 -2.25 -16.87
C PHE A 77 -2.33 -3.68 -16.35
N PHE A 78 -3.24 -3.97 -15.42
CA PHE A 78 -3.56 -5.35 -15.05
C PHE A 78 -4.01 -6.17 -16.27
N GLY A 79 -4.71 -5.52 -17.21
CA GLY A 79 -5.08 -6.06 -18.53
C GLY A 79 -3.91 -6.35 -19.48
N GLY A 80 -2.69 -5.86 -19.21
CA GLY A 80 -1.57 -5.91 -20.16
C GLY A 80 -1.22 -4.52 -20.68
N GLU A 81 -1.28 -4.35 -22.01
CA GLU A 81 -1.07 -3.07 -22.68
C GLU A 81 -2.34 -2.22 -22.75
N GLU A 82 -3.50 -2.85 -22.58
CA GLU A 82 -4.82 -2.22 -22.61
C GLU A 82 -5.50 -2.29 -21.23
N ILE A 83 -6.41 -1.35 -20.99
CA ILE A 83 -7.23 -1.32 -19.76
C ILE A 83 -8.10 -2.59 -19.70
N GLY A 84 -7.93 -3.39 -18.65
CA GLY A 84 -8.72 -4.58 -18.38
C GLY A 84 -9.78 -4.37 -17.29
N LEU A 85 -10.56 -5.41 -17.03
CA LEU A 85 -11.60 -5.39 -15.98
C LEU A 85 -11.04 -5.02 -14.61
N VAL A 86 -9.87 -5.57 -14.25
CA VAL A 86 -9.24 -5.29 -12.95
C VAL A 86 -8.87 -3.82 -12.83
N ASP A 87 -8.34 -3.21 -13.89
CA ASP A 87 -7.99 -1.78 -13.91
C ASP A 87 -9.23 -0.91 -13.65
N ILE A 88 -10.38 -1.27 -14.25
CA ILE A 88 -11.66 -0.59 -14.04
C ILE A 88 -12.15 -0.77 -12.60
N VAL A 89 -12.04 -1.97 -12.03
CA VAL A 89 -12.50 -2.25 -10.66
C VAL A 89 -11.66 -1.49 -9.63
N VAL A 90 -10.34 -1.39 -9.85
CA VAL A 90 -9.42 -0.76 -8.91
C VAL A 90 -9.19 0.74 -9.19
N VAL A 91 -9.86 1.34 -10.19
CA VAL A 91 -9.74 2.78 -10.53
C VAL A 91 -9.87 3.71 -9.34
N TYR A 92 -10.83 3.44 -8.46
CA TYR A 92 -11.08 4.27 -7.30
C TYR A 92 -9.89 4.28 -6.35
N THR A 93 -9.11 3.20 -6.28
CA THR A 93 -7.90 3.17 -5.46
C THR A 93 -6.81 4.10 -6.02
N ALA A 94 -6.64 4.16 -7.35
CA ALA A 94 -5.66 5.04 -7.99
C ALA A 94 -5.95 6.53 -7.73
N PHE A 95 -7.23 6.90 -7.73
CA PHE A 95 -7.64 8.31 -7.58
C PHE A 95 -7.83 8.73 -6.11
N TRP A 96 -8.41 7.88 -5.26
CA TRP A 96 -8.84 8.24 -3.91
C TRP A 96 -7.69 8.12 -2.89
N VAL A 97 -6.78 7.15 -3.06
CA VAL A 97 -5.66 6.93 -2.13
C VAL A 97 -4.72 8.14 -2.03
N PRO A 98 -4.28 8.79 -3.14
CA PRO A 98 -3.45 9.99 -3.03
C PRO A 98 -4.14 11.14 -2.30
N VAL A 99 -5.45 11.30 -2.48
CA VAL A 99 -6.26 12.33 -1.81
C VAL A 99 -6.35 12.05 -0.30
N VAL A 100 -6.66 10.81 0.08
CA VAL A 100 -6.73 10.41 1.50
C VAL A 100 -5.37 10.53 2.18
N GLN A 101 -4.29 10.18 1.49
CA GLN A 101 -2.92 10.36 1.99
C GLN A 101 -2.57 11.81 2.26
N GLU A 102 -2.94 12.72 1.36
CA GLU A 102 -2.75 14.16 1.55
C GLU A 102 -3.49 14.67 2.78
N ILE A 103 -4.75 14.23 2.97
CA ILE A 103 -5.58 14.62 4.11
C ILE A 103 -5.03 14.07 5.43
N ALA A 104 -4.59 12.81 5.44
CA ALA A 104 -4.11 12.13 6.64
C ALA A 104 -2.62 12.41 6.95
N GLY A 105 -1.89 13.11 6.07
CA GLY A 105 -0.45 13.30 6.18
C GLY A 105 0.35 11.99 6.09
N LEU A 106 -0.14 11.03 5.30
CA LEU A 106 0.43 9.68 5.19
C LEU A 106 1.16 9.49 3.86
N GLU A 107 2.31 8.83 3.92
CA GLU A 107 3.09 8.44 2.73
C GLU A 107 3.00 6.93 2.50
N LEU A 108 1.82 6.40 2.16
CA LEU A 108 1.65 4.95 1.96
C LEU A 108 2.00 4.55 0.52
N PHE A 109 1.46 5.25 -0.47
CA PHE A 109 1.48 4.92 -1.90
C PHE A 109 2.45 5.83 -2.66
N THR A 110 3.72 5.84 -2.24
CA THR A 110 4.76 6.63 -2.91
C THR A 110 5.36 5.86 -4.09
N SER A 111 5.89 6.58 -5.07
CA SER A 111 6.64 6.00 -6.20
C SER A 111 7.86 5.19 -5.73
N GLU A 112 8.46 5.54 -4.60
CA GLU A 112 9.57 4.81 -3.99
C GLU A 112 9.13 3.45 -3.43
N LYS A 113 7.95 3.38 -2.81
CA LYS A 113 7.44 2.15 -2.15
C LYS A 113 6.75 1.21 -3.14
N PHE A 114 5.99 1.77 -4.07
CA PHE A 114 5.17 1.02 -5.01
C PHE A 114 5.34 1.54 -6.45
N PRO A 115 6.56 1.45 -7.04
CA PRO A 115 6.86 2.07 -8.33
C PRO A 115 5.92 1.61 -9.45
N LYS A 116 5.59 0.31 -9.49
CA LYS A 116 4.72 -0.27 -10.51
C LYS A 116 3.28 0.20 -10.38
N LEU A 117 2.78 0.22 -9.15
CA LEU A 117 1.42 0.63 -8.87
C LEU A 117 1.24 2.15 -9.01
N HIS A 118 2.26 2.92 -8.64
CA HIS A 118 2.33 4.34 -8.93
C HIS A 118 2.32 4.61 -10.44
N ASN A 119 3.17 3.90 -11.20
CA ASN A 119 3.20 4.02 -12.66
C ASN A 119 1.85 3.65 -13.30
N TRP A 120 1.28 2.50 -12.91
CA TRP A 120 -0.06 2.08 -13.31
C TRP A 120 -1.12 3.16 -13.03
N SER A 121 -1.10 3.72 -11.82
CA SER A 121 -2.04 4.78 -11.44
C SER A 121 -1.89 6.01 -12.33
N GLN A 122 -0.66 6.43 -12.63
CA GLN A 122 -0.42 7.57 -13.52
C GLN A 122 -0.88 7.27 -14.95
N GLU A 123 -0.55 6.10 -15.49
CA GLU A 123 -0.97 5.68 -16.83
C GLU A 123 -2.50 5.57 -16.94
N PHE A 124 -3.16 5.04 -15.90
CA PHE A 124 -4.61 4.90 -15.85
C PHE A 124 -5.30 6.27 -15.77
N LEU A 125 -4.88 7.15 -14.86
CA LEU A 125 -5.48 8.48 -14.68
C LEU A 125 -5.26 9.42 -15.89
N ASN A 126 -4.19 9.20 -16.65
CA ASN A 126 -3.91 9.95 -17.88
C ASN A 126 -4.60 9.37 -19.12
N HIS A 127 -5.25 8.20 -19.03
CA HIS A 127 -5.98 7.64 -20.15
C HIS A 127 -7.17 8.55 -20.54
N PRO A 128 -7.37 8.88 -21.84
CA PRO A 128 -8.34 9.91 -22.25
C PRO A 128 -9.76 9.69 -21.70
N ILE A 129 -10.30 8.47 -21.85
CA ILE A 129 -11.65 8.11 -21.38
C ILE A 129 -11.77 8.19 -19.85
N VAL A 130 -10.69 7.81 -19.14
CA VAL A 130 -10.68 7.85 -17.67
C VAL A 130 -10.73 9.29 -17.22
N LYS A 131 -9.86 10.13 -17.77
CA LYS A 131 -9.75 11.54 -17.43
C LYS A 131 -11.07 12.30 -17.60
N GLU A 132 -11.85 11.99 -18.63
CA GLU A 132 -13.18 12.56 -18.87
C GLU A 132 -14.24 12.09 -17.85
N SER A 133 -14.04 10.93 -17.24
CA SER A 133 -14.98 10.31 -16.31
C SER A 133 -14.69 10.62 -14.83
N LEU A 134 -13.53 11.20 -14.51
CA LEU A 134 -13.11 11.44 -13.12
C LEU A 134 -13.88 12.62 -12.50
N PRO A 135 -14.29 12.51 -11.23
CA PRO A 135 -14.85 13.65 -10.51
C PRO A 135 -13.77 14.73 -10.28
N PRO A 136 -14.16 16.01 -10.10
CA PRO A 136 -13.24 17.06 -9.74
C PRO A 136 -12.49 16.70 -8.45
N ARG A 137 -11.16 16.81 -8.47
CA ARG A 137 -10.30 16.46 -7.32
C ARG A 137 -10.71 17.21 -6.06
N ASP A 138 -11.02 18.50 -6.16
CA ASP A 138 -11.39 19.34 -5.02
C ASP A 138 -12.69 18.88 -4.34
N LEU A 139 -13.64 18.37 -5.12
CA LEU A 139 -14.89 17.82 -4.60
C LEU A 139 -14.61 16.57 -3.77
N VAL A 140 -13.78 15.67 -4.29
CA VAL A 140 -13.38 14.43 -3.59
C VAL A 140 -12.53 14.74 -2.36
N PHE A 141 -11.60 15.70 -2.47
CA PHE A 141 -10.79 16.16 -1.34
C PHE A 141 -11.67 16.73 -0.23
N THR A 142 -12.61 17.62 -0.56
CA THR A 142 -13.55 18.21 0.41
C THR A 142 -14.38 17.13 1.11
N PHE A 143 -14.91 16.16 0.35
CA PHE A 143 -15.66 15.03 0.89
C PHE A 143 -14.85 14.20 1.88
N PHE A 144 -13.63 13.80 1.51
CA PHE A 144 -12.77 13.01 2.41
C PHE A 144 -12.26 13.78 3.60
N LYS A 145 -11.97 15.07 3.43
CA LYS A 145 -11.51 15.91 4.52
C LYS A 145 -12.61 16.00 5.58
N GLY A 146 -13.85 16.26 5.18
CA GLY A 146 -14.99 16.26 6.09
C GLY A 146 -15.21 14.91 6.77
N LEU A 147 -15.06 13.80 6.05
CA LEU A 147 -15.15 12.46 6.64
C LEU A 147 -14.01 12.19 7.64
N TYR A 148 -12.78 12.55 7.30
CA TYR A 148 -11.61 12.40 8.16
C TYR A 148 -11.74 13.24 9.44
N GLU A 149 -12.14 14.51 9.32
CA GLU A 149 -12.40 15.39 10.46
C GLU A 149 -13.56 14.87 11.33
N SER A 150 -14.60 14.28 10.75
CA SER A 150 -15.69 13.66 11.51
C SER A 150 -15.24 12.44 12.31
N LEU A 151 -14.39 11.60 11.72
CA LEU A 151 -13.91 10.35 12.35
C LEU A 151 -12.78 10.58 13.37
N PHE A 152 -11.91 11.54 13.11
CA PHE A 152 -10.66 11.75 13.87
C PHE A 152 -10.54 13.15 14.51
N GLY A 153 -11.37 14.11 14.12
CA GLY A 153 -11.29 15.52 14.52
C GLY A 153 -12.05 15.88 15.81
N SER A 154 -12.21 14.94 16.74
CA SER A 154 -12.75 15.24 18.08
C SER A 154 -11.97 14.51 19.18
N LYS A 155 -10.76 15.02 19.48
CA LYS A 155 -10.09 15.04 20.79
C LYS A 155 -9.11 16.21 20.85
#